data_AF-A0A5C6FC38-F1
#
_entry.id   AF-A0A5C6FC38-F1
#
_cell.length_a   1.000
_cell.length_b   1.000
_cell.length_c   1.000
_cell.angle_alpha   90.00
_cell.angle_beta   90.00
_cell.angle_gamma   90.00
#
_symmetry.space_group_name_H-M   'P 1'
#
loop_
_entity.id
_entity.type
_entity.pdbx_description
1 polymer ?
#
loop_
_entity_poly.entity_id
_entity_poly.type
_entity_poly.pdbx_seq_one_letter_code
_entity_poly.pdbx_strand_id
1 'polypeptide(L)'
;MPTNPTVNTQKTEMAIATLLLQVASTLAMVGLIWFVQVVHYPLFSRVGQSEFKRYETDHQRLTTWVVMPLMLTEIATAVLLIWYRPMGVGSIAIWLGIGLVAAIWLITFTVQVPQHAILTASFDAETHRKLVTGNWLRTVLWTVRGVLVLWMVCPKT
;
A
#
# COMPACT_ATOMS: atom_id res chain seq x y z
N MET A 1 36.24 -19.22 6.19
CA MET A 1 35.97 -18.93 7.61
C MET A 1 34.60 -19.48 7.96
N PRO A 2 34.45 -20.33 8.97
CA PRO A 2 33.13 -20.76 9.44
C PRO A 2 32.35 -19.55 9.99
N THR A 3 31.12 -19.36 9.53
CA THR A 3 30.25 -18.26 9.98
C THR A 3 29.75 -18.52 11.40
N ASN A 4 29.83 -17.51 12.27
CA ASN A 4 29.41 -17.58 13.67
C ASN A 4 27.90 -17.94 13.79
N PRO A 5 27.50 -19.03 14.49
CA PRO A 5 26.10 -19.48 14.56
C PRO A 5 25.12 -18.43 15.09
N THR A 6 25.55 -17.53 15.97
CA THR A 6 24.70 -16.45 16.51
C THR A 6 24.28 -15.44 15.43
N VAL A 7 25.18 -15.13 14.49
CA VAL A 7 24.93 -14.20 13.38
C VAL A 7 23.89 -14.78 12.41
N ASN A 8 23.89 -16.11 12.23
CA ASN A 8 22.94 -16.77 11.34
C ASN A 8 21.51 -16.78 11.92
N THR A 9 21.38 -17.00 13.23
CA THR A 9 20.10 -16.93 13.94
C THR A 9 19.50 -15.52 13.87
N GLN A 10 20.28 -14.50 14.22
CA GLN A 10 19.82 -13.10 14.18
C GLN A 10 19.39 -12.68 12.77
N LYS A 11 20.14 -13.06 11.74
CA LYS A 11 19.78 -12.76 10.34
C LYS A 11 18.45 -13.41 9.94
N THR A 12 18.20 -14.63 10.41
CA THR A 12 16.96 -15.36 10.15
C THR A 12 15.76 -14.70 10.84
N GLU A 13 15.91 -14.30 12.11
CA GLU A 13 14.87 -13.56 12.85
C GLU A 13 14.52 -12.25 12.17
N MET A 14 15.53 -11.49 11.73
CA MET A 14 15.32 -10.23 11.00
C MET A 14 14.61 -10.46 9.66
N ALA A 15 14.92 -11.53 8.94
CA ALA A 15 14.25 -11.88 7.70
C ALA A 15 12.76 -12.22 7.92
N ILE A 16 12.45 -13.01 8.95
CA ILE A 16 11.08 -13.36 9.31
C ILE A 16 10.30 -12.11 9.74
N ALA A 17 10.85 -11.30 10.64
CA ALA A 17 10.21 -10.07 11.10
C ALA A 17 9.93 -9.10 9.94
N THR A 18 10.89 -8.93 9.03
CA THR A 18 10.73 -8.10 7.83
C THR A 18 9.60 -8.61 6.94
N LEU A 19 9.54 -9.93 6.69
CA LEU A 19 8.47 -10.52 5.87
C LEU A 19 7.10 -10.40 6.54
N LEU A 20 7.00 -10.60 7.85
CA LEU A 20 5.73 -10.45 8.58
C LEU A 20 5.23 -9.00 8.56
N LEU A 21 6.12 -8.03 8.75
CA LEU A 21 5.78 -6.61 8.63
C LEU A 21 5.35 -6.25 7.21
N GLN A 22 6.02 -6.80 6.19
CA GLN A 22 5.59 -6.66 4.80
C GLN A 22 4.17 -7.19 4.62
N VAL A 23 3.89 -8.43 5.05
CA VAL A 23 2.57 -9.06 4.88
C VAL A 23 1.50 -8.27 5.62
N ALA A 24 1.74 -7.91 6.89
CA ALA A 24 0.77 -7.18 7.71
C ALA A 24 0.42 -5.81 7.11
N SER A 25 1.43 -5.01 6.79
CA SER A 25 1.22 -3.70 6.16
C SER A 25 0.55 -3.83 4.78
N THR A 26 0.92 -4.85 4.01
CA THR A 26 0.35 -5.07 2.67
C THR A 26 -1.13 -5.40 2.76
N LEU A 27 -1.51 -6.38 3.57
CA LEU A 27 -2.89 -6.83 3.70
C LEU A 27 -3.79 -5.76 4.34
N ALA A 28 -3.26 -4.99 5.30
CA ALA A 28 -3.98 -3.85 5.86
C ALA A 28 -4.34 -2.83 4.78
N MET A 29 -3.39 -2.53 3.88
CA MET A 29 -3.63 -1.63 2.75
C MET A 29 -4.53 -2.24 1.66
N VAL A 30 -4.49 -3.56 1.44
CA VAL A 30 -5.47 -4.24 0.58
C VAL A 30 -6.89 -4.06 1.13
N GLY A 31 -7.10 -4.33 2.42
CA GLY A 31 -8.41 -4.10 3.05
C GLY A 31 -8.85 -2.64 2.95
N LEU A 32 -7.93 -1.72 3.26
CA LEU A 32 -8.20 -0.28 3.21
C LEU A 32 -8.54 0.20 1.80
N ILE A 33 -7.79 -0.19 0.77
CA ILE A 33 -8.03 0.28 -0.59
C ILE A 33 -9.35 -0.24 -1.15
N TRP A 34 -9.74 -1.47 -0.82
CA TRP A 34 -11.05 -2.02 -1.19
C TRP A 34 -12.20 -1.29 -0.49
N PHE A 35 -12.06 -1.02 0.81
CA PHE A 35 -13.02 -0.21 1.55
C PHE A 35 -13.16 1.19 0.94
N VAL A 36 -12.03 1.82 0.63
CA VAL A 36 -12.01 3.14 -0.01
C VAL A 36 -12.67 3.11 -1.38
N GLN A 37 -12.32 2.12 -2.22
CA GLN A 37 -12.81 2.02 -3.59
C GLN A 37 -14.32 1.76 -3.68
N VAL A 38 -14.83 0.83 -2.88
CA VAL A 38 -16.21 0.33 -2.99
C VAL A 38 -17.18 1.18 -2.17
N VAL A 39 -16.73 1.66 -1.01
CA VAL A 39 -17.59 2.35 -0.04
C VAL A 39 -17.26 3.82 0.01
N HIS A 40 -16.03 4.17 0.38
CA HIS A 40 -15.70 5.53 0.80
C HIS A 40 -15.77 6.54 -0.35
N TYR A 41 -15.08 6.28 -1.47
CA TYR A 41 -15.07 7.20 -2.61
C TYR A 41 -16.45 7.38 -3.25
N PRO A 42 -17.26 6.33 -3.52
CA PRO A 42 -18.61 6.54 -4.05
C PRO A 42 -19.48 7.43 -3.16
N LEU A 43 -19.35 7.32 -1.82
CA LEU A 43 -20.13 8.12 -0.87
C LEU A 43 -19.79 9.62 -0.87
N PHE A 44 -18.69 10.06 -1.47
CA PHE A 44 -18.38 11.50 -1.58
C PHE A 44 -19.48 12.28 -2.30
N SER A 45 -20.10 11.65 -3.30
CA SER A 45 -21.24 12.21 -4.05
C SER A 45 -22.51 12.41 -3.21
N ARG A 46 -22.54 11.89 -1.98
CA ARG A 46 -23.66 12.01 -1.04
C ARG A 46 -23.44 13.11 0.00
N VAL A 47 -22.25 13.70 0.06
CA VAL A 47 -21.95 14.80 0.97
C VAL A 47 -22.54 16.10 0.41
N GLY A 48 -23.19 16.89 1.26
CA GLY A 48 -23.75 18.19 0.87
C GLY A 48 -22.66 19.14 0.38
N GLN A 49 -22.95 19.92 -0.67
CA GLN A 49 -21.95 20.80 -1.30
C GLN A 49 -21.33 21.82 -0.32
N SER A 50 -22.11 22.33 0.65
CA SER A 50 -21.62 23.26 1.67
C SER A 50 -20.57 22.64 2.59
N GLU A 51 -20.70 21.35 2.89
CA GLU A 51 -19.83 20.63 3.84
C GLU A 51 -18.66 19.94 3.15
N PHE A 52 -18.74 19.72 1.83
CA PHE A 52 -17.79 18.88 1.10
C PHE A 52 -16.34 19.33 1.25
N LYS A 53 -16.07 20.64 1.16
CA LYS A 53 -14.72 21.19 1.31
C LYS A 53 -14.09 20.81 2.66
N ARG A 54 -14.84 20.98 3.74
CA ARG A 54 -14.38 20.63 5.10
C ARG A 54 -14.19 19.12 5.21
N TYR A 55 -15.19 18.35 4.78
CA TYR A 55 -15.14 16.90 4.76
C TYR A 55 -13.89 16.38 4.03
N GLU A 56 -13.60 16.88 2.84
CA GLU A 56 -12.49 16.42 2.01
C GLU A 56 -11.12 16.83 2.59
N THR A 57 -11.02 18.03 3.15
CA THR A 57 -9.81 18.50 3.85
C THR A 57 -9.50 17.61 5.05
N ASP A 58 -10.51 17.32 5.87
CA ASP A 58 -10.38 16.43 7.03
C ASP A 58 -10.11 15.00 6.58
N HIS A 59 -10.78 14.52 5.52
CA HIS A 59 -10.58 13.20 4.94
C HIS A 59 -9.12 12.99 4.52
N GLN A 60 -8.50 13.92 3.80
CA GLN A 60 -7.09 13.78 3.39
C GLN A 60 -6.15 13.74 4.58
N ARG A 61 -6.34 14.64 5.55
CA ARG A 61 -5.51 14.70 6.74
C ARG A 61 -5.60 13.39 7.54
N LEU A 62 -6.82 12.93 7.83
CA LEU A 62 -7.05 11.72 8.61
C LEU A 62 -6.60 10.46 7.87
N THR A 63 -6.83 10.39 6.55
CA THR A 63 -6.34 9.30 5.70
C THR A 63 -4.81 9.22 5.72
N THR A 64 -4.13 10.36 5.66
CA THR A 64 -2.66 10.43 5.74
C THR A 64 -2.14 9.80 7.03
N TRP A 65 -2.77 10.08 8.18
CA TRP A 65 -2.37 9.50 9.46
C TRP A 65 -2.47 7.97 9.50
N VAL A 66 -3.46 7.39 8.82
CA VAL A 66 -3.67 5.93 8.79
C VAL A 66 -2.79 5.28 7.72
N VAL A 67 -2.75 5.85 6.53
CA VAL A 67 -2.11 5.27 5.34
C VAL A 67 -0.60 5.38 5.37
N MET A 68 -0.05 6.54 5.76
CA MET A 68 1.39 6.79 5.65
C MET A 68 2.24 5.82 6.46
N PRO A 69 1.92 5.48 7.73
CA PRO A 69 2.68 4.48 8.48
C PRO A 69 2.71 3.11 7.78
N LEU A 70 1.58 2.69 7.21
CA LEU A 70 1.49 1.42 6.49
C LEU A 70 2.30 1.44 5.19
N MET A 71 2.16 2.49 4.39
CA MET A 71 2.89 2.64 3.12
C MET A 71 4.40 2.77 3.33
N LEU A 72 4.84 3.50 4.35
CA LEU A 72 6.26 3.63 4.70
C LEU A 72 6.84 2.31 5.20
N THR A 73 6.10 1.59 6.04
CA THR A 73 6.47 0.23 6.47
C THR A 73 6.65 -0.66 5.25
N GLU A 74 5.69 -0.63 4.33
CA GLU A 74 5.67 -1.46 3.14
C GLU A 74 6.88 -1.27 2.22
N ILE A 75 7.28 -0.03 1.95
CA ILE A 75 8.42 0.27 1.08
C ILE A 75 9.73 -0.03 1.79
N ALA A 76 9.82 0.29 3.10
CA ALA A 76 10.99 -0.01 3.91
C ALA A 76 11.22 -1.52 3.99
N THR A 77 10.19 -2.32 4.27
CA THR A 77 10.33 -3.77 4.34
C THR A 77 10.59 -4.38 2.97
N ALA A 78 10.02 -3.84 1.88
CA ALA A 78 10.27 -4.35 0.53
C ALA A 78 11.74 -4.18 0.13
N VAL A 79 12.33 -3.06 0.52
CA VAL A 79 13.75 -2.76 0.33
C VAL A 79 14.60 -3.63 1.26
N LEU A 80 14.25 -3.75 2.55
CA LEU A 80 14.98 -4.58 3.53
C LEU A 80 15.06 -6.07 3.13
N LEU A 81 14.03 -6.61 2.47
CA LEU A 81 14.01 -8.00 1.97
C LEU A 81 15.12 -8.29 0.95
N ILE A 82 15.76 -7.29 0.34
CA ILE A 82 16.94 -7.48 -0.51
C ILE A 82 18.10 -8.07 0.31
N TRP A 83 18.31 -7.59 1.54
CA TRP A 83 19.40 -8.03 2.43
C TRP A 83 18.97 -9.14 3.39
N TYR A 84 17.72 -9.09 3.87
CA TYR A 84 17.14 -10.04 4.82
C TYR A 84 16.13 -10.97 4.13
N ARG A 85 16.58 -11.63 3.07
CA ARG A 85 15.76 -12.55 2.29
C ARG A 85 15.50 -13.86 3.05
N PRO A 86 14.24 -14.23 3.35
CA PRO A 86 13.90 -15.51 3.95
C PRO A 86 14.22 -16.68 3.01
N MET A 87 14.59 -17.82 3.57
CA MET A 87 14.74 -19.06 2.80
C MET A 87 13.40 -19.41 2.13
N GLY A 88 13.44 -19.79 0.85
CA GLY A 88 12.24 -20.13 0.07
C GLY A 88 11.58 -18.97 -0.68
N VAL A 89 11.89 -17.71 -0.35
CA VAL A 89 11.45 -16.55 -1.15
C VAL A 89 12.40 -16.37 -2.33
N GLY A 90 11.90 -16.29 -3.58
CA GLY A 90 12.70 -16.05 -4.78
C GLY A 90 13.16 -14.59 -4.93
N SER A 91 14.30 -14.32 -5.58
CA SER A 91 14.75 -12.95 -5.88
C SER A 91 13.79 -12.23 -6.82
N ILE A 92 13.22 -12.95 -7.79
CA ILE A 92 12.20 -12.44 -8.71
C ILE A 92 10.99 -11.89 -7.93
N ALA A 93 10.54 -12.60 -6.90
CA ALA A 93 9.40 -12.17 -6.10
C ALA A 93 9.67 -10.85 -5.36
N ILE A 94 10.90 -10.65 -4.84
CA ILE A 94 11.31 -9.40 -4.18
C ILE A 94 11.29 -8.24 -5.18
N TRP A 95 11.88 -8.41 -6.37
CA TRP A 95 11.92 -7.36 -7.38
C TRP A 95 10.53 -7.03 -7.96
N LEU A 96 9.69 -8.04 -8.18
CA LEU A 96 8.28 -7.84 -8.54
C LEU A 96 7.55 -7.06 -7.45
N GLY A 97 7.80 -7.39 -6.18
CA GLY A 97 7.35 -6.60 -5.06
C GLY A 97 7.79 -5.14 -5.20
N ILE A 98 9.08 -4.85 -5.25
CA ILE A 98 9.57 -3.47 -5.33
C ILE A 98 8.93 -2.71 -6.52
N GLY A 99 8.81 -3.34 -7.69
CA GLY A 99 8.15 -2.76 -8.85
C GLY A 99 6.68 -2.41 -8.61
N LEU A 100 5.92 -3.30 -7.98
CA LEU A 100 4.50 -3.07 -7.66
C LEU A 100 4.31 -1.89 -6.70
N VAL A 101 5.08 -1.81 -5.61
CA VAL A 101 4.96 -0.69 -4.66
C VAL A 101 5.40 0.63 -5.28
N ALA A 102 6.46 0.63 -6.09
CA ALA A 102 6.89 1.81 -6.83
C ALA A 102 5.80 2.31 -7.79
N ALA A 103 5.15 1.42 -8.53
CA ALA A 103 4.04 1.78 -9.41
C ALA A 103 2.84 2.34 -8.63
N ILE A 104 2.47 1.71 -7.51
CA ILE A 104 1.41 2.19 -6.61
C ILE A 104 1.71 3.61 -6.12
N TRP A 105 2.94 3.85 -5.64
CA TRP A 105 3.37 5.16 -5.15
C TRP A 105 3.31 6.20 -6.26
N LEU A 106 3.86 5.89 -7.44
CA LEU A 106 3.85 6.79 -8.59
C LEU A 106 2.41 7.24 -8.90
N ILE A 107 1.48 6.29 -9.09
CA ILE A 107 0.07 6.61 -9.38
C ILE A 107 -0.57 7.39 -8.23
N THR A 108 -0.22 7.08 -6.98
CA THR A 108 -0.74 7.79 -5.81
C THR A 108 -0.35 9.27 -5.85
N PHE A 109 0.93 9.58 -6.04
CA PHE A 109 1.43 10.96 -6.00
C PHE A 109 1.12 11.76 -7.27
N THR A 110 1.10 11.11 -8.45
CA THR A 110 0.92 11.84 -9.72
C THR A 110 -0.53 11.92 -10.17
N VAL A 111 -1.42 11.04 -9.68
CA VAL A 111 -2.83 11.01 -10.09
C VAL A 111 -3.76 11.29 -8.90
N GLN A 112 -3.64 10.51 -7.83
CA GLN A 112 -4.63 10.58 -6.73
C GLN A 112 -4.49 11.84 -5.90
N VAL A 113 -3.26 12.19 -5.50
CA VAL A 113 -2.99 13.40 -4.70
C VAL A 113 -3.46 14.68 -5.41
N PRO A 114 -3.17 14.90 -6.72
CA PRO A 114 -3.70 16.06 -7.44
C PRO A 114 -5.23 16.11 -7.52
N GLN A 115 -5.90 14.97 -7.75
CA GLN A 115 -7.37 14.91 -7.80
C GLN A 115 -8.00 15.26 -6.45
N HIS A 116 -7.43 14.73 -5.37
CA HIS A 116 -7.78 15.08 -4.00
C HIS A 116 -7.56 16.57 -3.74
N ALA A 117 -6.44 17.17 -4.18
CA ALA A 117 -6.18 18.59 -4.03
C ALA A 117 -7.18 19.49 -4.78
N ILE A 118 -7.73 19.04 -5.91
CA ILE A 118 -8.81 19.75 -6.62
C ILE A 118 -10.11 19.68 -5.78
N LEU A 119 -10.43 18.50 -5.24
CA LEU A 119 -11.66 18.27 -4.47
C LEU A 119 -11.69 19.01 -3.12
N THR A 120 -10.54 19.43 -2.57
CA THR A 120 -10.52 20.29 -1.36
C THR A 120 -10.97 21.71 -1.63
N ALA A 121 -11.01 22.17 -2.88
CA ALA A 121 -11.53 23.49 -3.21
C ALA A 121 -13.07 23.48 -3.21
N SER A 122 -13.67 22.53 -3.91
CA SER A 122 -15.12 22.30 -3.99
C SER A 122 -15.41 20.91 -4.58
N PHE A 123 -16.64 20.42 -4.42
CA PHE A 123 -17.05 19.20 -5.10
C PHE A 123 -17.06 19.41 -6.62
N ASP A 124 -16.32 18.57 -7.34
CA ASP A 124 -16.31 18.52 -8.80
C ASP A 124 -16.63 17.08 -9.26
N ALA A 125 -17.77 16.92 -9.93
CA ALA A 125 -18.29 15.60 -10.30
C ALA A 125 -17.38 14.88 -11.32
N GLU A 126 -16.71 15.62 -12.19
CA GLU A 126 -15.78 15.04 -13.16
C GLU A 126 -14.52 14.51 -12.47
N THR A 127 -13.90 15.31 -11.61
CA THR A 127 -12.72 14.92 -10.82
C THR A 127 -13.06 13.78 -9.88
N HIS A 128 -14.23 13.80 -9.23
CA HIS A 128 -14.69 12.69 -8.40
C HIS A 128 -14.85 11.39 -9.20
N ARG A 129 -15.44 11.44 -10.40
CA ARG A 129 -15.52 10.27 -11.28
C ARG A 129 -14.13 9.75 -11.65
N LYS A 130 -13.20 10.65 -12.04
CA LYS A 130 -11.81 10.29 -12.37
C LYS A 130 -11.08 9.67 -11.17
N LEU A 131 -11.30 10.17 -9.96
CA LEU A 131 -10.77 9.63 -8.70
C LEU A 131 -11.25 8.19 -8.49
N VAL A 132 -12.56 7.96 -8.53
CA VAL A 132 -13.16 6.63 -8.36
C VAL A 132 -12.66 5.64 -9.42
N THR A 133 -12.64 6.05 -10.69
CA THR A 133 -12.20 5.16 -11.79
C THR A 133 -10.69 4.92 -11.75
N GLY A 134 -9.90 5.95 -11.46
CA GLY A 134 -8.44 5.85 -11.42
C GLY A 134 -7.94 5.02 -10.24
N ASN A 135 -8.68 4.98 -9.14
CA ASN A 135 -8.30 4.20 -7.97
C ASN A 135 -8.47 2.68 -8.13
N TRP A 136 -9.23 2.22 -9.13
CA TRP A 136 -9.30 0.79 -9.46
C TRP A 136 -7.94 0.22 -9.85
N LEU A 137 -7.11 0.98 -10.57
CA LEU A 137 -5.75 0.54 -10.90
C LEU A 137 -4.93 0.27 -9.64
N ARG A 138 -4.99 1.17 -8.65
CA ARG A 138 -4.33 0.97 -7.35
C ARG A 138 -4.92 -0.21 -6.60
N THR A 139 -6.24 -0.38 -6.62
CA THR A 139 -6.93 -1.51 -5.99
C THR A 139 -6.44 -2.85 -6.56
N VAL A 140 -6.31 -2.95 -7.88
CA VAL A 140 -5.77 -4.15 -8.54
C VAL A 140 -4.30 -4.36 -8.19
N LEU A 141 -3.45 -3.32 -8.28
CA LEU A 141 -2.03 -3.43 -7.95
C LEU A 141 -1.79 -3.87 -6.50
N TRP A 142 -2.52 -3.28 -5.55
CA TRP A 142 -2.49 -3.69 -4.15
C TRP A 142 -2.96 -5.13 -3.96
N THR A 143 -4.02 -5.55 -4.65
CA THR A 143 -4.54 -6.93 -4.56
C THR A 143 -3.52 -7.94 -5.08
N VAL A 144 -2.92 -7.68 -6.25
CA VAL A 144 -1.86 -8.52 -6.83
C VAL A 144 -0.68 -8.61 -5.87
N ARG A 145 -0.30 -7.48 -5.26
CA ARG A 145 0.76 -7.44 -4.26
C ARG A 145 0.41 -8.23 -3.00
N GLY A 146 -0.84 -8.16 -2.54
CA GLY A 146 -1.37 -8.97 -1.44
C GLY A 146 -1.23 -10.48 -1.71
N VAL A 147 -1.60 -10.91 -2.91
CA VAL A 147 -1.41 -12.30 -3.36
C VAL A 147 0.07 -12.68 -3.39
N LEU A 148 0.93 -11.79 -3.88
CA LEU A 148 2.38 -12.02 -3.92
C LEU A 148 2.97 -12.24 -2.53
N VAL A 149 2.65 -11.38 -1.55
CA VAL A 149 3.21 -11.53 -0.19
C VAL A 149 2.64 -12.75 0.54
N LEU A 150 1.39 -13.13 0.27
CA LEU A 150 0.81 -14.39 0.75
C LEU A 150 1.52 -15.60 0.13
N TRP A 151 1.85 -15.54 -1.16
CA TRP A 151 2.63 -16.58 -1.82
C TRP A 151 4.05 -16.70 -1.27
N MET A 152 4.67 -15.59 -0.84
CA MET A 152 6.00 -15.59 -0.21
C MET A 152 6.02 -16.32 1.14
N VAL A 153 4.95 -16.26 1.92
CA VAL A 153 4.84 -16.99 3.21
C VAL A 153 4.34 -18.43 3.06
N CYS A 154 3.72 -18.76 1.92
CA CYS A 154 3.18 -20.10 1.69
C CYS A 154 4.31 -21.14 1.62
N PRO A 155 4.23 -22.23 2.43
CA PRO A 155 5.23 -23.29 2.41
C PRO A 155 5.45 -23.85 1.01
N LYS A 156 6.71 -24.05 0.63
CA LYS A 156 7.07 -24.77 -0.60
C LYS A 156 7.34 -26.22 -0.18
N THR A 157 6.43 -27.12 -0.54
CA THR A 157 6.61 -28.58 -0.40
C THR A 157 7.67 -29.09 -1.35
#